data_AF-A0A935P8A8-F1
#
_entry.id   AF-A0A935P8A8-F1
#
_cell.length_a   1.000
_cell.length_b   1.000
_cell.length_c   1.000
_cell.angle_alpha   90.00
_cell.angle_beta   90.00
_cell.angle_gamma   90.00
#
_symmetry.space_group_name_H-M   'P 1'
#
loop_
_entity.id
_entity.type
_entity.pdbx_description
1 polymer ?
#
loop_
_entity_poly.entity_id
_entity_poly.type
_entity_poly.pdbx_seq_one_letter_code
_entity_poly.pdbx_strand_id
1 'polypeptide(L)'
;MLRAPRPLFRLRTVAVLLILGTTLSRPLGAGESASPGRIPSFHGGFLHPAGVDVLGYTVEHRWREGVYPYYTFGVPSFAAAGLAFYAKHDRSGPVVTVGVGLGSIAYGSAAYQWRLRERLFLKVGGGYTTGIAYSGLFPVASVEKRY
;
A
#
# COMPACT_ATOMS: atom_id res chain seq x y z
N MET A 1 41.50 23.97 7.55
CA MET A 1 40.05 24.26 7.73
C MET A 1 39.27 23.35 6.77
N LEU A 2 38.78 22.19 7.24
CA LEU A 2 38.09 21.19 6.40
C LEU A 2 36.59 21.51 6.34
N ARG A 3 36.08 21.84 5.15
CA ARG A 3 34.64 22.01 4.90
C ARG A 3 33.97 20.64 4.84
N ALA A 4 33.03 20.38 5.76
CA ALA A 4 32.18 19.20 5.70
C ALA A 4 31.29 19.23 4.43
N PRO A 5 31.14 18.11 3.70
CA PRO A 5 30.26 18.03 2.55
C PRO A 5 28.79 18.09 3.02
N ARG A 6 28.00 18.99 2.40
CA ARG A 6 26.56 19.08 2.65
C ARG A 6 25.84 17.89 2.00
N PRO A 7 24.88 17.24 2.68
CA PRO A 7 24.18 16.08 2.14
C PRO A 7 23.13 16.51 1.10
N LEU A 8 23.54 16.60 -0.17
CA LEU A 8 22.65 16.85 -1.32
C LEU A 8 21.75 15.66 -1.68
N PHE A 9 21.95 14.49 -1.04
CA PHE A 9 21.26 13.24 -1.39
C PHE A 9 19.90 13.02 -0.71
N ARG A 10 19.48 13.83 0.28
CA ARG A 10 18.22 13.58 0.99
C ARG A 10 16.97 14.21 0.36
N LEU A 11 17.09 15.29 -0.40
CA LEU A 11 15.92 15.97 -0.98
C LEU A 11 15.40 15.35 -2.27
N ARG A 12 16.27 14.74 -3.09
CA ARG A 12 15.88 14.21 -4.41
C ARG A 12 14.98 12.97 -4.31
N THR A 13 15.23 12.08 -3.34
CA THR A 13 14.41 10.87 -3.14
C THR A 13 13.00 11.19 -2.65
N VAL A 14 12.88 12.17 -1.75
CA VAL A 14 11.58 12.64 -1.23
C VAL A 14 10.78 13.35 -2.34
N ALA A 15 11.45 14.13 -3.18
CA ALA A 15 10.82 14.79 -4.33
C ALA A 15 10.31 13.79 -5.38
N VAL A 16 11.04 12.70 -5.65
CA VAL A 16 10.60 11.65 -6.59
C VAL A 16 9.36 10.92 -6.06
N LEU A 17 9.30 10.61 -4.75
CA LEU A 17 8.11 10.03 -4.11
C LEU A 17 6.89 10.97 -4.15
N LEU A 18 7.10 12.28 -3.94
CA LEU A 18 6.05 13.30 -4.02
C LEU A 18 5.52 13.51 -5.44
N ILE A 19 6.41 13.52 -6.44
CA ILE A 19 6.02 13.70 -7.85
C ILE A 19 5.22 12.49 -8.34
N LEU A 20 5.61 11.27 -7.95
CA LEU A 20 4.84 10.06 -8.26
C LEU A 20 3.44 10.09 -7.61
N GLY A 21 3.35 10.57 -6.36
CA GLY A 21 2.08 10.77 -5.67
C GLY A 21 1.15 11.77 -6.37
N THR A 22 1.71 12.80 -7.01
CA THR A 22 0.91 13.80 -7.75
C THR A 22 0.50 13.35 -9.16
N THR A 23 1.34 12.62 -9.88
CA THR A 23 1.00 12.15 -11.24
C THR A 23 0.00 10.99 -11.25
N LEU A 24 -0.04 10.18 -10.18
CA LEU A 24 -1.07 9.17 -9.94
C LEU A 24 -2.42 9.74 -9.46
N SER A 25 -2.53 11.08 -9.36
CA SER A 25 -3.81 11.74 -9.05
C SER A 25 -4.79 11.78 -10.21
N ARG A 26 -4.33 11.53 -11.45
CA ARG A 26 -5.24 11.38 -12.58
C ARG A 26 -5.95 10.04 -12.45
N PRO A 27 -7.29 10.01 -12.39
CA PRO A 27 -8.02 8.76 -12.41
C PRO A 27 -7.65 8.04 -13.71
N LEU A 28 -6.94 6.92 -13.58
CA LEU A 28 -6.80 5.93 -14.65
C LEU A 28 -8.22 5.39 -14.90
N GLY A 29 -8.93 6.02 -15.84
CA GLY A 29 -10.26 5.59 -16.25
C GLY A 29 -11.38 5.94 -15.26
N ALA A 30 -12.14 6.98 -15.59
CA ALA A 30 -13.50 7.20 -15.09
C ALA A 30 -14.46 6.11 -15.64
N GLY A 31 -14.22 4.84 -15.31
CA GLY A 31 -14.91 3.70 -15.91
C GLY A 31 -15.31 2.59 -14.95
N GLU A 32 -14.62 2.40 -13.82
CA GLU A 32 -15.15 1.54 -12.74
C GLU A 32 -16.14 2.34 -11.91
N SER A 33 -17.38 2.42 -12.41
CA SER A 33 -18.52 2.76 -11.57
C SER A 33 -18.50 1.81 -10.38
N ALA A 34 -18.24 2.37 -9.18
CA ALA A 34 -18.09 1.63 -7.95
C ALA A 34 -19.31 0.72 -7.75
N SER A 35 -19.15 -0.59 -7.99
CA SER A 35 -20.16 -1.55 -7.56
C SER A 35 -20.37 -1.35 -6.06
N PRO A 36 -21.61 -1.37 -5.54
CA PRO A 36 -21.87 -1.11 -4.14
C PRO A 36 -20.96 -1.94 -3.23
N GLY A 37 -20.22 -1.25 -2.35
CA GLY A 37 -19.29 -1.88 -1.41
C GLY A 37 -17.89 -2.21 -1.95
N ARG A 38 -17.54 -1.82 -3.17
CA ARG A 38 -16.14 -1.81 -3.65
C ARG A 38 -15.46 -0.51 -3.30
N ILE A 39 -14.23 -0.60 -2.81
CA ILE A 39 -13.40 0.52 -2.37
C ILE A 39 -12.09 0.43 -3.15
N PRO A 40 -12.02 1.10 -4.31
CA PRO A 40 -10.80 1.15 -5.08
C PRO A 40 -9.79 2.11 -4.44
N SER A 41 -8.51 1.77 -4.51
CA SER A 41 -7.42 2.58 -4.00
C SER A 41 -6.15 2.44 -4.82
N PHE A 42 -5.37 3.51 -4.88
CA PHE A 42 -4.00 3.50 -5.39
C PHE A 42 -3.05 3.63 -4.21
N HIS A 43 -1.97 2.87 -4.24
CA HIS A 43 -0.94 2.95 -3.22
C HIS A 43 0.46 3.02 -3.81
N GLY A 44 1.37 3.63 -3.05
CA GLY A 44 2.77 3.71 -3.39
C GLY A 44 3.67 3.88 -2.18
N GLY A 45 4.84 3.26 -2.19
CA GLY A 45 5.84 3.38 -1.14
C GLY A 45 6.79 2.20 -1.07
N PHE A 46 7.42 2.00 0.09
CA PHE A 46 8.23 0.82 0.35
C PHE A 46 7.30 -0.29 0.84
N LEU A 47 6.89 -1.16 -0.07
CA LEU A 47 6.17 -2.42 0.17
C LEU A 47 4.82 -2.20 0.90
N HIS A 48 3.73 -2.24 0.15
CA HIS A 48 2.38 -2.07 0.68
C HIS A 48 1.99 -3.20 1.67
N PRO A 49 1.07 -2.97 2.62
CA PRO A 49 0.62 -4.05 3.48
C PRO A 49 -0.15 -5.13 2.71
N ALA A 50 -0.93 -4.76 1.69
CA ALA A 50 -1.73 -5.71 0.89
C ALA A 50 -0.93 -6.43 -0.21
N GLY A 51 0.40 -6.45 -0.12
CA GLY A 51 1.30 -7.09 -1.09
C GLY A 51 2.65 -6.38 -1.12
N VAL A 52 3.72 -7.06 -1.49
CA VAL A 52 5.10 -6.48 -1.53
C VAL A 52 5.31 -5.44 -2.65
N ASP A 53 4.25 -4.74 -3.03
CA ASP A 53 4.24 -3.77 -4.12
C ASP A 53 4.82 -2.43 -3.69
N VAL A 54 5.66 -1.89 -4.56
CA VAL A 54 6.15 -0.50 -4.47
C VAL A 54 5.06 0.45 -4.97
N LEU A 55 4.27 0.02 -5.95
CA LEU A 55 3.13 0.75 -6.50
C LEU A 55 2.06 -0.25 -6.91
N GLY A 56 0.80 0.09 -6.65
CA GLY A 56 -0.30 -0.77 -7.04
C GLY A 56 -1.67 -0.12 -6.97
N TYR A 57 -2.61 -0.81 -7.60
CA TYR A 57 -4.04 -0.57 -7.55
C TYR A 57 -4.69 -1.70 -6.77
N THR A 58 -5.44 -1.37 -5.72
CA THR A 58 -6.15 -2.32 -4.88
C THR A 58 -7.64 -2.06 -4.97
N VAL A 59 -8.42 -3.13 -5.06
CA VAL A 59 -9.86 -3.08 -4.86
C VAL A 59 -10.19 -3.88 -3.63
N GLU A 60 -10.73 -3.22 -2.61
CA GLU A 60 -11.24 -3.85 -1.41
C GLU A 60 -12.77 -3.99 -1.49
N HIS A 61 -13.34 -5.02 -0.87
CA HIS A 61 -14.78 -5.18 -0.71
C HIS A 61 -15.13 -5.32 0.77
N ARG A 62 -16.13 -4.59 1.26
CA ARG A 62 -16.55 -4.75 2.66
C ARG A 62 -17.39 -6.01 2.82
N TRP A 63 -16.82 -7.06 3.41
CA TRP A 63 -17.58 -8.29 3.72
C TRP A 63 -18.34 -8.17 5.05
N ARG A 64 -17.65 -7.72 6.09
CA ARG A 64 -18.23 -7.36 7.40
C ARG A 64 -17.46 -6.20 8.00
N GLU A 65 -17.92 -5.66 9.13
CA GLU A 65 -17.19 -4.60 9.81
C GLU A 65 -15.75 -5.03 10.12
N GLY A 66 -14.79 -4.22 9.66
CA GLY A 66 -13.36 -4.46 9.85
C GLY A 66 -12.74 -5.55 8.97
N VAL A 67 -13.48 -6.25 8.10
CA VAL A 67 -12.92 -7.33 7.25
C VAL A 67 -13.21 -7.10 5.78
N TYR A 68 -12.13 -7.03 5.00
CA TYR A 68 -12.14 -6.59 3.61
C TYR A 68 -11.35 -7.54 2.73
N PRO A 69 -11.99 -8.43 1.98
CA PRO A 69 -11.36 -9.09 0.85
C PRO A 69 -10.80 -8.07 -0.11
N TYR A 70 -9.59 -8.32 -0.60
CA TYR A 70 -8.95 -7.44 -1.57
C TYR A 70 -8.34 -8.22 -2.72
N TYR A 71 -8.19 -7.49 -3.82
CA TYR A 71 -7.36 -7.86 -4.94
C TYR A 71 -6.49 -6.67 -5.31
N THR A 72 -5.21 -6.90 -5.53
CA THR A 72 -4.24 -5.88 -5.88
C THR A 72 -3.50 -6.26 -7.14
N PHE A 73 -3.21 -5.27 -7.96
CA PHE A 73 -2.27 -5.35 -9.07
C PHE A 73 -1.16 -4.34 -8.82
N GLY A 74 0.09 -4.78 -8.90
CA GLY A 74 1.20 -3.91 -8.57
C GLY A 74 2.54 -4.44 -9.05
N VAL A 75 3.57 -3.65 -8.81
CA VAL A 75 4.94 -4.01 -9.16
C VAL A 75 5.75 -4.02 -7.86
N PRO A 76 6.52 -5.10 -7.57
CA PRO A 76 6.85 -6.23 -8.44
C PRO A 76 5.93 -7.46 -8.32
N SER A 77 4.88 -7.47 -7.49
CA SER A 77 4.14 -8.71 -7.22
C SER A 77 3.14 -9.12 -8.31
N PHE A 78 2.99 -8.30 -9.37
CA PHE A 78 2.05 -8.43 -10.48
C PHE A 78 0.58 -8.45 -10.07
N ALA A 79 0.16 -9.45 -9.29
CA ALA A 79 -1.17 -9.56 -8.73
C ALA A 79 -1.15 -10.27 -7.37
N ALA A 80 -1.97 -9.83 -6.42
CA ALA A 80 -2.16 -10.51 -5.16
C ALA A 80 -3.62 -10.43 -4.68
N ALA A 81 -4.07 -11.42 -3.91
CA ALA A 81 -5.40 -11.48 -3.33
C ALA A 81 -5.31 -11.82 -1.85
N GLY A 82 -6.25 -11.34 -1.04
CA GLY A 82 -6.19 -11.59 0.40
C GLY A 82 -7.32 -10.97 1.21
N LEU A 83 -7.07 -10.86 2.51
CA LEU A 83 -7.95 -10.25 3.50
C LEU A 83 -7.21 -9.15 4.25
N ALA A 84 -7.85 -7.98 4.34
CA ALA A 84 -7.42 -6.89 5.20
C ALA A 84 -8.37 -6.76 6.41
N PHE A 85 -7.77 -6.62 7.58
CA PHE A 85 -8.43 -6.49 8.87
C PHE A 85 -8.14 -5.09 9.41
N TYR A 86 -9.14 -4.23 9.40
CA TYR A 86 -9.03 -2.85 9.88
C TYR A 86 -9.74 -2.72 11.22
N ALA A 87 -9.06 -2.14 12.22
CA ALA A 87 -9.77 -1.72 13.44
C ALA A 87 -10.75 -0.57 13.13
N LYS A 88 -10.34 0.36 12.26
CA LYS A 88 -11.18 1.47 11.77
C LYS A 88 -10.81 1.78 10.32
N HIS A 89 -11.57 1.26 9.35
CA HIS A 89 -11.23 1.40 7.93
C HIS A 89 -11.03 2.87 7.52
N ASP A 90 -11.98 3.76 7.83
CA ASP A 90 -11.94 5.17 7.39
C ASP A 90 -11.27 6.14 8.40
N ARG A 91 -10.51 5.61 9.36
CA ARG A 91 -9.82 6.40 10.39
C ARG A 91 -8.42 5.85 10.66
N SER A 92 -7.65 6.57 11.48
CA SER A 92 -6.37 6.05 11.93
C SER A 92 -6.57 4.82 12.84
N GLY A 93 -5.71 3.82 12.69
CA GLY A 93 -5.79 2.58 13.47
C GLY A 93 -4.90 1.46 12.92
N PRO A 94 -4.80 0.34 13.65
CA PRO A 94 -4.09 -0.83 13.15
C PRO A 94 -4.82 -1.48 11.96
N VAL A 95 -4.01 -2.03 11.06
CA VAL A 95 -4.40 -2.85 9.93
C VAL A 95 -3.53 -4.10 9.90
N VAL A 96 -4.15 -5.26 9.69
CA VAL A 96 -3.47 -6.52 9.44
C VAL A 96 -3.90 -7.03 8.07
N THR A 97 -2.98 -7.56 7.29
CA THR A 97 -3.28 -8.17 5.99
C THR A 97 -2.71 -9.57 5.92
N VAL A 98 -3.39 -10.45 5.20
CA VAL A 98 -2.87 -11.76 4.79
C VAL A 98 -3.32 -12.03 3.37
N GLY A 99 -2.46 -12.63 2.57
CA GLY A 99 -2.77 -12.91 1.18
C GLY A 99 -1.77 -13.81 0.48
N VAL A 100 -2.03 -14.01 -0.80
CA VAL A 100 -1.22 -14.78 -1.74
C VAL A 100 -1.02 -13.95 -3.00
N GLY A 101 0.11 -14.10 -3.69
CA GLY A 101 0.40 -13.31 -4.89
C GLY A 101 1.25 -14.02 -5.94
N LEU A 102 1.24 -13.51 -7.16
CA LEU A 102 2.06 -14.01 -8.24
C LEU A 102 3.53 -13.61 -8.01
N GLY A 103 4.28 -14.49 -7.33
CA GLY A 103 5.66 -14.25 -6.90
C GLY A 103 5.89 -14.45 -5.40
N SER A 104 4.81 -14.48 -4.62
CA SER A 104 4.81 -14.83 -3.19
C SER A 104 3.73 -15.87 -2.92
N ILE A 105 4.13 -17.04 -2.42
CA ILE A 105 3.19 -18.13 -2.11
C ILE A 105 2.19 -17.64 -1.04
N ALA A 106 2.68 -16.91 -0.03
CA ALA A 106 1.85 -16.25 0.97
C ALA A 106 2.59 -15.07 1.60
N TYR A 107 1.84 -14.09 2.10
CA TYR A 107 2.37 -13.01 2.94
C TYR A 107 1.36 -12.62 4.01
N GLY A 108 1.89 -11.99 5.06
CA GLY A 108 1.10 -11.31 6.07
C GLY A 108 1.81 -10.04 6.54
N SER A 109 1.05 -9.03 6.92
CA SER A 109 1.63 -7.80 7.47
C SER A 109 0.77 -7.23 8.59
N ALA A 110 1.42 -6.46 9.46
CA ALA A 110 0.78 -5.64 10.46
C ALA A 110 1.32 -4.21 10.32
N ALA A 111 0.42 -3.25 10.16
CA ALA A 111 0.77 -1.84 10.04
C ALA A 111 -0.19 -0.98 10.85
N TYR A 112 0.23 0.24 11.14
CA TYR A 112 -0.64 1.28 11.61
C TYR A 112 -0.92 2.23 10.44
N GLN A 113 -2.20 2.53 10.19
CA GLN A 113 -2.61 3.53 9.22
C GLN A 113 -2.92 4.86 9.92
N TRP A 114 -2.40 5.96 9.39
CA TRP A 114 -2.76 7.33 9.76
C TRP A 114 -3.58 7.95 8.64
N ARG A 115 -4.76 8.45 8.96
CA ARG A 115 -5.55 9.27 8.04
C ARG A 115 -4.90 10.66 7.95
N LEU A 116 -4.34 11.00 6.80
CA LEU A 116 -3.71 12.30 6.54
C LEU A 116 -4.73 13.32 6.05
N ARG A 117 -5.66 12.89 5.19
CA ARG A 117 -6.78 13.67 4.64
C ARG A 117 -7.98 12.76 4.43
N GLU A 118 -9.08 13.29 3.91
CA GLU A 118 -10.35 12.58 3.82
C GLU A 118 -10.22 11.15 3.25
N ARG A 119 -9.40 10.97 2.21
CA ARG A 119 -9.18 9.69 1.52
C ARG A 119 -7.70 9.31 1.37
N LEU A 120 -6.79 10.01 2.07
CA LEU A 120 -5.36 9.79 1.98
C LEU A 120 -4.83 9.22 3.29
N PHE A 121 -4.15 8.10 3.21
CA PHE A 121 -3.64 7.35 4.35
C PHE A 121 -2.15 7.09 4.21
N LEU A 122 -1.41 7.20 5.32
CA LEU A 122 -0.05 6.68 5.44
C LEU A 122 -0.11 5.40 6.25
N LYS A 123 0.56 4.34 5.81
CA LYS A 123 0.66 3.06 6.52
C LYS A 123 2.12 2.76 6.81
N VAL A 124 2.46 2.44 8.05
CA VAL A 124 3.81 2.03 8.45
C VAL A 124 3.74 0.81 9.34
N GLY A 125 4.61 -0.17 9.12
CA GLY A 125 4.62 -1.42 9.85
C GLY A 125 5.67 -2.39 9.34
N GLY A 126 5.36 -3.67 9.43
CA GLY A 126 6.18 -4.74 8.90
C GLY A 126 5.35 -5.95 8.53
N GLY A 127 5.94 -6.81 7.71
CA GLY A 127 5.32 -8.07 7.31
C GLY A 127 6.34 -9.16 7.14
N TYR A 128 5.82 -10.34 6.81
CA TYR A 128 6.57 -11.51 6.44
C TYR A 128 5.96 -12.07 5.16
N THR A 129 6.81 -12.45 4.22
CA THR A 129 6.39 -13.13 3.00
C THR A 129 7.17 -14.43 2.85
N THR A 130 6.55 -15.40 2.20
CA THR A 130 7.20 -16.64 1.77
C THR A 130 6.87 -16.84 0.30
N GLY A 131 7.90 -17.08 -0.51
CA GLY A 131 7.75 -17.10 -1.95
C GLY A 131 8.94 -17.70 -2.67
N ILE A 132 8.75 -17.92 -3.96
CA ILE A 132 9.80 -18.42 -4.84
C ILE A 132 10.90 -17.36 -5.02
N ALA A 133 10.48 -16.09 -5.15
CA ALA A 133 11.41 -14.98 -5.37
C ALA A 133 12.05 -14.46 -4.08
N TYR A 134 11.31 -14.50 -2.96
CA TYR A 134 11.75 -13.95 -1.68
C TYR A 134 10.94 -14.53 -0.52
N SER A 135 11.65 -14.86 0.56
CA SER A 135 11.08 -15.23 1.85
C SER A 135 11.78 -14.44 2.93
N GLY A 136 11.03 -13.76 3.79
CA GLY A 136 11.61 -12.97 4.87
C GLY A 136 10.73 -11.84 5.38
N LEU A 137 11.29 -11.12 6.36
CA LEU A 137 10.69 -9.94 6.94
C LEU A 137 10.87 -8.75 6.00
N PHE A 138 9.81 -7.95 5.84
CA PHE A 138 9.84 -6.74 5.04
C PHE A 138 9.23 -5.55 5.79
N PRO A 139 9.81 -4.35 5.67
CA PRO A 139 9.19 -3.15 6.21
C PRO A 139 7.98 -2.74 5.36
N VAL A 140 6.95 -2.22 6.01
CA VAL A 140 5.81 -1.58 5.34
C VAL A 140 5.92 -0.08 5.53
N ALA A 141 5.92 0.69 4.44
CA ALA A 141 5.80 2.15 4.46
C ALA A 141 5.14 2.63 3.17
N SER A 142 3.82 2.81 3.16
CA SER A 142 3.05 3.13 1.95
C SER A 142 2.08 4.28 2.17
N VAL A 143 1.88 5.09 1.13
CA VAL A 143 0.77 6.03 1.03
C VAL A 143 -0.34 5.41 0.19
N GLU A 144 -1.58 5.51 0.64
CA GLU A 144 -2.77 4.99 -0.03
C GLU A 144 -3.79 6.12 -0.24
N LYS A 145 -4.34 6.22 -1.45
CA LYS A 145 -5.45 7.11 -1.80
C LYS A 145 -6.66 6.27 -2.22
N ARG A 146 -7.77 6.40 -1.49
CA ARG A 146 -9.05 5.71 -1.76
C ARG A 146 -9.99 6.58 -2.61
N TYR A 147 -10.88 5.97 -3.39
CA TYR A 147 -11.83 6.66 -4.28
C TYR A 147 -13.29 6.34 -3.93
#